data_AF-A0A806TB19-F1
#
_entry.id   AF-A0A806TB19-F1
#
_cell.length_a   1.000
_cell.length_b   1.000
_cell.length_c   1.000
_cell.angle_alpha   90.00
_cell.angle_beta   90.00
_cell.angle_gamma   90.00
#
_symmetry.space_group_name_H-M   'P 1'
#
loop_
_entity.id
_entity.type
_entity.pdbx_description
1 polymer ?
#
loop_
_entity_poly.entity_id
_entity_poly.type
_entity_poly.pdbx_seq_one_letter_code
_entity_poly.pdbx_strand_id
1 'polypeptide(L)'
;MNQSTFQLLGNVASADFYLCEGSDITLISDNNAYNMKALAQEALKLRVPNSLTVIDLNNFYVGMIPIGHNQILTMIPHINTTNIPFNYQEITNFIGSRIFGVGKYFHSKSTRP
;
A
#
# COMPACT_ATOMS: atom_id res chain seq x y z
N MET A 1 10.58 -15.75 5.78
CA MET A 1 10.41 -14.30 6.08
C MET A 1 10.22 -14.11 7.57
N ASN A 2 10.72 -13.00 8.14
CA ASN A 2 10.49 -12.67 9.54
C ASN A 2 9.13 -11.99 9.70
N GLN A 3 8.13 -12.72 10.20
CA GLN A 3 6.77 -12.24 10.39
C GLN A 3 6.71 -10.99 11.29
N SER A 4 7.57 -10.89 12.29
CA SER A 4 7.62 -9.71 13.18
C SER A 4 8.03 -8.42 12.46
N THR A 5 8.90 -8.52 11.45
CA THR A 5 9.31 -7.38 10.62
C THR A 5 8.18 -6.92 9.72
N PHE A 6 7.47 -7.86 9.07
CA PHE A 6 6.31 -7.51 8.26
C PHE A 6 5.19 -6.94 9.12
N GLN A 7 4.96 -7.49 10.31
CA GLN A 7 3.97 -6.96 11.26
C GLN A 7 4.27 -5.52 11.66
N LEU A 8 5.53 -5.20 11.97
CA LEU A 8 5.95 -3.83 12.25
C LEU A 8 5.73 -2.92 11.02
N LEU A 9 6.10 -3.41 9.83
CA LEU A 9 5.94 -2.65 8.59
C LEU A 9 4.45 -2.39 8.27
N GLY A 10 3.56 -3.36 8.46
CA GLY A 10 2.11 -3.20 8.28
C GLY A 10 1.52 -2.15 9.20
N ASN A 11 1.93 -2.16 10.46
CA ASN A 11 1.51 -1.14 11.42
C ASN A 11 2.02 0.26 11.03
N VAL A 12 3.30 0.38 10.62
CA VAL A 12 3.90 1.68 10.23
C VAL A 12 3.30 2.21 8.94
N ALA A 13 3.09 1.35 7.96
CA ALA A 13 2.55 1.72 6.64
C ALA A 13 1.02 1.79 6.62
N SER A 14 0.34 1.43 7.71
CA SER A 14 -1.11 1.25 7.76
C SER A 14 -1.60 0.37 6.60
N ALA A 15 -1.00 -0.82 6.45
CA ALA A 15 -1.22 -1.71 5.32
C ALA A 15 -1.23 -3.19 5.72
N ASP A 16 -1.97 -3.99 4.97
CA ASP A 16 -1.89 -5.44 5.06
C ASP A 16 -0.89 -5.97 4.04
N PHE A 17 -0.13 -6.98 4.46
CA PHE A 17 0.79 -7.70 3.61
C PHE A 17 0.37 -9.16 3.48
N TYR A 18 0.32 -9.62 2.24
CA TYR A 18 0.04 -11.01 1.90
C TYR A 18 1.19 -11.61 1.10
N LEU A 19 1.56 -12.83 1.44
CA LEU A 19 2.38 -13.68 0.57
C LEU A 19 1.45 -14.56 -0.25
N CYS A 20 1.59 -14.46 -1.58
CA CYS A 20 0.81 -15.22 -2.52
C CYS A 20 1.70 -16.22 -3.26
N GLU A 21 1.35 -17.51 -3.20
CA GLU A 21 2.03 -18.60 -3.91
C GLU A 21 1.02 -19.29 -4.82
N GLY A 22 1.07 -19.00 -6.12
CA GLY A 22 0.04 -19.47 -7.05
C GLY A 22 -1.35 -18.89 -6.73
N SER A 23 -2.24 -19.71 -6.16
CA SER A 23 -3.58 -19.32 -5.68
C SER A 23 -3.67 -19.18 -4.16
N ASP A 24 -2.65 -19.65 -3.43
CA ASP A 24 -2.64 -19.61 -1.98
C ASP A 24 -2.26 -18.23 -1.49
N ILE A 25 -3.02 -17.72 -0.51
CA ILE A 25 -2.82 -16.39 0.05
C ILE A 25 -2.69 -16.50 1.56
N THR A 26 -1.50 -16.15 2.04
CA THR A 26 -1.15 -16.14 3.45
C THR A 26 -0.99 -14.69 3.90
N LEU A 27 -1.75 -14.29 4.92
CA LEU A 27 -1.55 -13.01 5.60
C LEU A 27 -0.25 -13.07 6.38
N ILE A 28 0.69 -12.17 6.09
CA ILE A 28 1.99 -12.10 6.77
C ILE A 28 2.11 -10.88 7.68
N SER A 29 1.21 -9.91 7.54
CA SER A 29 1.02 -8.79 8.46
C SER A 29 -0.38 -8.20 8.31
N ASP A 30 -1.03 -7.98 9.44
CA ASP A 30 -2.33 -7.31 9.56
C ASP A 30 -2.18 -6.01 10.36
N ASN A 31 -2.75 -4.91 9.92
CA ASN A 31 -2.83 -3.67 10.71
C ASN A 31 -4.02 -3.68 11.73
N ASN A 32 -4.70 -4.81 11.90
CA ASN A 32 -5.90 -5.00 12.74
C ASN A 32 -7.08 -4.06 12.40
N ALA A 33 -7.07 -3.44 11.21
CA ALA A 33 -8.12 -2.52 10.82
C ALA A 33 -9.27 -3.23 10.08
N TYR A 34 -8.95 -4.04 9.07
CA TYR A 34 -9.94 -4.75 8.25
C TYR A 34 -9.29 -5.91 7.46
N ASN A 35 -9.99 -7.04 7.30
CA ASN A 35 -9.47 -8.18 6.54
C ASN A 35 -9.58 -7.94 5.03
N MET A 36 -8.47 -7.60 4.38
CA MET A 36 -8.38 -7.35 2.93
C MET A 36 -8.16 -8.61 2.07
N LYS A 37 -8.30 -9.82 2.61
CA LYS A 37 -7.97 -11.07 1.89
C LYS A 37 -8.80 -11.25 0.61
N ALA A 38 -10.09 -10.91 0.63
CA ALA A 38 -10.95 -11.00 -0.55
C ALA A 38 -10.45 -10.07 -1.67
N LEU A 39 -10.04 -8.85 -1.32
CA LEU A 39 -9.48 -7.89 -2.27
C LEU A 39 -8.16 -8.40 -2.87
N ALA A 40 -7.29 -9.00 -2.05
CA ALA A 40 -6.06 -9.65 -2.53
C ALA A 40 -6.35 -10.79 -3.52
N GLN A 41 -7.39 -11.60 -3.27
CA GLN A 41 -7.81 -12.68 -4.19
C GLN A 41 -8.29 -12.15 -5.54
N GLU A 42 -9.06 -11.07 -5.54
CA GLU A 42 -9.51 -10.42 -6.78
C GLU A 42 -8.32 -9.81 -7.55
N ALA A 43 -7.43 -9.12 -6.84
CA ALA A 43 -6.24 -8.52 -7.43
C ALA A 43 -5.34 -9.54 -8.12
N LEU A 44 -5.14 -10.71 -7.51
CA LEU A 44 -4.34 -11.78 -8.10
C LEU A 44 -4.89 -12.29 -9.44
N LYS A 45 -6.20 -12.19 -9.70
CA LYS A 45 -6.79 -12.58 -10.99
C LYS A 45 -6.46 -11.59 -12.11
N LEU A 46 -6.18 -10.34 -11.74
CA LEU A 46 -5.90 -9.23 -12.66
C LEU A 46 -4.40 -8.98 -12.84
N ARG A 47 -3.55 -9.75 -12.15
CA ARG A 47 -2.10 -9.52 -12.15
C ARG A 47 -1.48 -9.76 -13.54
N VAL A 48 -0.43 -9.00 -13.82
CA VAL A 48 0.48 -9.31 -14.93
C VAL A 48 1.59 -10.22 -14.39
N PRO A 49 1.76 -11.45 -14.92
CA PRO A 49 2.81 -12.36 -14.45
C PRO A 49 4.20 -11.73 -14.53
N ASN A 50 5.02 -11.96 -13.49
CA ASN A 50 6.41 -11.52 -13.42
C ASN A 50 6.64 -10.00 -13.57
N SER A 51 5.64 -9.18 -13.26
CA SER A 51 5.75 -7.72 -13.28
C SER A 51 5.31 -7.12 -11.95
N LEU A 52 5.95 -6.01 -11.55
CA LEU A 52 5.36 -5.11 -10.58
C LEU A 52 4.01 -4.66 -11.13
N THR A 53 2.95 -4.92 -10.38
CA THR A 53 1.58 -4.57 -10.78
C THR A 53 0.96 -3.71 -9.69
N VAL A 54 0.36 -2.58 -10.07
CA VAL A 54 -0.43 -1.73 -9.18
C VAL A 54 -1.81 -1.59 -9.80
N ILE A 55 -2.85 -1.94 -9.06
CA ILE A 55 -4.23 -1.81 -9.51
C ILE A 55 -5.04 -1.01 -8.49
N ASP A 56 -5.99 -0.22 -8.96
CA ASP A 56 -7.07 0.31 -8.13
C ASP A 56 -8.24 -0.66 -8.23
N LEU A 57 -8.68 -1.18 -7.09
CA LEU A 57 -9.79 -2.10 -6.98
C LEU A 57 -10.65 -1.70 -5.78
N ASN A 58 -11.94 -1.42 -6.03
CA ASN A 58 -12.91 -1.04 -4.99
C ASN A 58 -12.47 0.16 -4.13
N ASN A 59 -11.80 1.15 -4.74
CA ASN A 59 -11.21 2.33 -4.08
C ASN A 59 -10.03 2.02 -3.14
N PHE A 60 -9.29 0.95 -3.42
CA PHE A 60 -8.05 0.59 -2.73
C PHE A 60 -6.97 0.29 -3.75
N TYR A 61 -5.76 0.79 -3.51
CA TYR A 61 -4.60 0.35 -4.27
C TYR A 61 -4.13 -1.00 -3.77
N VAL A 62 -3.85 -1.91 -4.71
CA VAL A 62 -3.19 -3.19 -4.45
C VAL A 62 -1.89 -3.21 -5.22
N GLY A 63 -0.77 -3.20 -4.49
CA GLY A 63 0.57 -3.36 -5.05
C GLY A 63 1.01 -4.81 -4.98
N MET A 64 1.41 -5.39 -6.10
CA MET A 64 1.86 -6.77 -6.23
C MET A 64 3.30 -6.80 -6.75
N ILE A 65 4.21 -7.31 -5.91
CA ILE A 65 5.65 -7.35 -6.16
C ILE A 65 6.07 -8.81 -6.35
N PRO A 66 6.52 -9.24 -7.55
CA PRO A 66 7.12 -10.55 -7.73
C PRO A 66 8.43 -10.64 -6.93
N ILE A 67 8.56 -11.65 -6.08
CA ILE A 67 9.73 -11.87 -5.22
C ILE A 67 10.39 -13.25 -5.42
N GLY A 68 9.88 -14.05 -6.34
CA GLY A 68 10.43 -15.35 -6.72
C GLY A 68 9.64 -16.01 -7.86
N HIS A 69 10.06 -17.21 -8.29
CA HIS A 69 9.29 -18.03 -9.22
C HIS A 69 7.96 -18.43 -8.56
N ASN A 70 6.88 -17.70 -8.88
CA ASN A 70 5.50 -17.86 -8.35
C ASN A 70 5.21 -17.28 -6.97
N GLN A 71 6.14 -16.53 -6.36
CA GLN A 71 5.88 -15.81 -5.11
C GLN A 71 5.64 -14.33 -5.39
N ILE A 72 4.53 -13.82 -4.86
CA ILE A 72 4.14 -12.42 -4.97
C ILE A 72 3.90 -11.88 -3.57
N LEU A 73 4.59 -10.79 -3.24
CA LEU A 73 4.27 -9.97 -2.09
C LEU A 73 3.18 -8.98 -2.49
N THR A 74 2.01 -9.10 -1.88
CA THR A 74 0.89 -8.19 -2.09
C THR A 74 0.77 -7.23 -0.91
N MET A 75 0.71 -5.94 -1.19
CA MET A 75 0.55 -4.86 -0.21
C MET A 75 -0.75 -4.12 -0.49
N ILE A 76 -1.56 -3.94 0.55
CA ILE A 76 -2.84 -3.23 0.47
C ILE A 76 -2.82 -2.12 1.53
N PRO A 77 -2.48 -0.87 1.16
CA PRO A 77 -2.59 0.27 2.05
C PRO A 77 -4.05 0.51 2.42
N HIS A 78 -4.31 0.80 3.69
CA HIS A 78 -5.63 1.21 4.18
C HIS A 78 -5.89 2.70 3.93
N ILE A 79 -5.48 3.18 2.76
CA ILE A 79 -5.75 4.54 2.28
C ILE A 79 -6.86 4.43 1.24
N ASN A 80 -8.01 5.01 1.53
CA ASN A 80 -9.12 5.09 0.58
C ASN A 80 -8.71 5.97 -0.62
N THR A 81 -8.76 5.41 -1.84
CA THR A 81 -8.31 6.10 -3.07
C THR A 81 -9.26 7.20 -3.53
N THR A 82 -10.47 7.29 -2.97
CA THR A 82 -11.49 8.31 -3.31
C THR A 82 -10.95 9.75 -3.18
N ASN A 83 -9.93 9.97 -2.35
CA ASN A 83 -9.31 11.28 -2.13
C ASN A 83 -7.79 11.29 -2.34
N ILE A 84 -7.22 10.30 -3.05
CA ILE A 84 -5.78 10.32 -3.34
C ILE A 84 -5.55 11.24 -4.52
N PRO A 85 -4.73 12.28 -4.36
CA PRO A 85 -4.48 13.22 -5.43
C PRO A 85 -3.67 12.60 -6.57
N PHE A 86 -3.82 13.12 -7.78
CA PHE A 86 -3.28 12.48 -9.00
C PHE A 86 -1.86 12.95 -9.34
N ASN A 87 -1.40 14.08 -8.79
CA ASN A 87 -0.06 14.59 -9.08
C ASN A 87 0.87 14.49 -7.87
N TYR A 88 2.17 14.39 -8.14
CA TYR A 88 3.20 14.14 -7.13
C TYR A 88 3.18 15.14 -5.96
N GLN A 89 2.92 16.42 -6.26
CA GLN A 89 2.89 17.47 -5.25
C GLN A 89 1.72 17.29 -4.29
N GLU A 90 0.54 17.00 -4.81
CA GLU A 90 -0.63 16.74 -4.00
C GLU A 90 -0.53 15.41 -3.25
N ILE A 91 0.05 14.36 -3.85
CA ILE A 91 0.36 13.08 -3.17
C ILE A 91 1.30 13.34 -1.98
N THR A 92 2.36 14.11 -2.18
CA THR A 92 3.32 14.46 -1.12
C THR A 92 2.64 15.24 0.00
N ASN A 93 1.75 16.18 -0.34
CA ASN A 93 0.96 16.94 0.64
C ASN A 93 -0.03 16.04 1.39
N PHE A 94 -0.70 15.12 0.70
CA PHE A 94 -1.63 14.16 1.28
C PHE A 94 -0.91 13.24 2.28
N ILE A 95 0.20 12.63 1.87
CA ILE A 95 1.06 11.80 2.72
C ILE A 95 1.59 12.60 3.92
N GLY A 96 2.12 13.80 3.68
CA GLY A 96 2.63 14.69 4.72
C GLY A 96 1.57 15.06 5.76
N SER A 97 0.33 15.34 5.30
CA SER A 97 -0.79 15.69 6.17
C SER A 97 -1.29 14.52 7.02
N ARG A 98 -1.26 13.28 6.49
CA ARG A 98 -1.76 12.08 7.15
C ARG A 98 -0.73 11.42 8.08
N ILE A 99 0.55 11.40 7.68
CA ILE A 99 1.61 10.73 8.46
C ILE A 99 2.11 11.62 9.61
N PHE A 100 2.25 12.92 9.39
CA PHE A 100 2.87 13.80 10.38
C PHE A 100 1.86 14.60 11.21
N GLY A 101 0.57 14.62 10.86
CA GLY A 101 -0.38 15.53 11.50
C GLY A 101 0.02 17.02 11.34
N VAL A 102 0.89 17.34 10.39
CA VAL A 102 1.45 18.67 10.20
C VAL A 102 1.04 19.23 8.84
N GLY A 103 -0.25 19.46 8.68
CA GLY A 103 -0.71 20.45 7.72
C GLY A 103 -0.38 21.84 8.25
N LYS A 104 0.88 22.30 8.17
CA LYS A 104 1.26 23.74 8.21
C LYS A 104 2.75 24.12 8.07
N TYR A 105 3.73 23.21 7.95
CA TYR A 105 5.14 23.62 8.08
C TYR A 105 6.02 23.55 6.82
N PHE A 106 5.49 23.15 5.66
CA PHE A 106 6.27 23.15 4.40
C PHE A 106 5.87 24.25 3.41
N HIS A 107 5.27 25.34 3.90
CA HIS A 107 5.15 26.59 3.14
C HIS A 107 5.53 27.79 4.03
N SER A 108 6.80 27.88 4.41
CA SER A 108 7.38 29.17 4.78
C SER A 108 8.20 29.69 3.60
N LYS A 109 7.53 30.57 2.86
CA LYS A 109 7.96 31.44 1.77
C LYS A 109 9.47 31.62 1.61
N SER A 110 10.02 31.14 0.48
CA SER A 110 11.13 31.84 -0.17
C SER A 110 10.55 33.02 -0.95
N THR A 111 10.28 34.10 -0.24
CA THR A 111 10.27 35.44 -0.83
C THR A 111 11.40 36.18 -0.15
N ARG A 112 12.57 36.21 -0.79
CA ARG A 112 13.54 37.27 -0.52
C ARG A 112 13.47 38.27 -1.68
N PRO A 113 13.46 39.58 -1.36
CA PRO A 113 13.44 40.65 -2.36
C PRO A 113 14.71 40.64 -3.22
#